data_AF-A0A257TLV2-F1
#
_entry.id   AF-A0A257TLV2-F1
#
_cell.length_a   1.000
_cell.length_b   1.000
_cell.length_c   1.000
_cell.angle_alpha   90.00
_cell.angle_beta   90.00
_cell.angle_gamma   90.00
#
_symmetry.space_group_name_H-M   'P 1'
#
loop_
_entity.id
_entity.type
_entity.pdbx_description
1 polymer ?
#
loop_
_entity_poly.entity_id
_entity_poly.type
_entity_poly.pdbx_seq_one_letter_code
_entity_poly.pdbx_strand_id
1 'polypeptide(L)'
;MPTRVDDFLKRLAESDLMPQAEIEAVLDSLPGLDRSQDAQPLAQEFVRQKKLSRFQAQAIYQGRTRGLVLGNYVLLDKIGEGGMGQVYKAEHRRMKRVVAIKVLPPHIVKSPDTLRRFQREVEAAARLEHPNIVTAHDADEFQGVHYLVMQYVEGSDLSSIVRKHGPFRW
;
A
#
# COMPACT_ATOMS: atom_id res chain seq x y z
N MET A 1 4.48 -15.52 17.86
CA MET A 1 3.47 -16.58 17.73
C MET A 1 2.75 -16.39 16.41
N PRO A 2 2.40 -17.47 15.68
CA PRO A 2 1.62 -17.37 14.45
C PRO A 2 0.28 -16.70 14.74
N THR A 3 -0.21 -15.88 13.80
CA THR A 3 -1.54 -15.26 13.91
C THR A 3 -2.58 -16.33 13.63
N ARG A 4 -3.56 -16.48 14.52
CA ARG A 4 -4.63 -17.47 14.34
C ARG A 4 -5.62 -17.00 13.28
N VAL A 5 -6.33 -17.95 12.67
CA VAL A 5 -7.38 -17.66 11.68
C VAL A 5 -8.41 -16.66 12.20
N ASP A 6 -8.88 -16.82 13.45
CA ASP A 6 -9.81 -15.86 14.07
C ASP A 6 -9.24 -14.44 14.16
N ASP A 7 -7.98 -14.31 14.57
CA ASP A 7 -7.31 -13.01 14.67
C ASP A 7 -7.12 -12.37 13.29
N PHE A 8 -6.79 -13.17 12.28
CA PHE A 8 -6.65 -12.71 10.90
C PHE A 8 -7.98 -12.21 10.34
N LEU A 9 -9.07 -12.97 10.53
CA LEU A 9 -10.40 -12.61 10.06
C LEU A 9 -10.92 -11.35 10.74
N LYS A 10 -10.74 -11.24 12.06
CA LYS A 10 -11.08 -10.03 12.82
C LYS A 10 -10.34 -8.81 12.25
N ARG A 11 -9.02 -8.92 12.07
CA ARG A 11 -8.20 -7.84 11.52
C ARG A 11 -8.59 -7.48 10.09
N LEU A 12 -8.93 -8.46 9.25
CA LEU A 12 -9.37 -8.23 7.88
C LEU A 12 -10.72 -7.49 7.86
N ALA A 13 -11.68 -7.89 8.68
CA ALA A 13 -12.97 -7.22 8.81
C ALA A 13 -12.82 -5.76 9.30
N GLU A 14 -11.85 -5.50 10.19
CA GLU A 14 -11.54 -4.15 10.69
C GLU A 14 -10.69 -3.29 9.73
N SER A 15 -10.20 -3.84 8.60
CA SER A 15 -9.23 -3.17 7.72
C SER A 15 -9.82 -2.31 6.60
N ASP A 16 -11.15 -2.27 6.48
CA ASP A 16 -11.92 -1.63 5.39
C ASP A 16 -11.58 -2.12 3.97
N LEU A 17 -10.74 -3.15 3.79
CA LEU A 17 -10.24 -3.57 2.47
C LEU A 17 -11.32 -4.15 1.56
N MET A 18 -12.29 -4.85 2.13
CA MET A 18 -13.38 -5.49 1.39
C MET A 18 -14.63 -5.63 2.28
N PRO A 19 -15.83 -5.75 1.68
CA PRO A 19 -17.04 -6.05 2.41
C PRO A 19 -17.00 -7.44 3.07
N GLN A 20 -17.76 -7.59 4.15
CA GLN A 20 -17.91 -8.85 4.87
C GLN A 20 -18.36 -10.02 3.96
N ALA A 21 -19.26 -9.76 3.02
CA ALA A 21 -19.73 -10.76 2.06
C ALA A 21 -18.60 -11.35 1.18
N GLU A 22 -17.56 -10.57 0.87
CA GLU A 22 -16.41 -11.09 0.11
C GLU A 22 -15.51 -11.98 0.97
N ILE A 23 -15.42 -11.72 2.27
CA ILE A 23 -14.69 -12.56 3.23
C ILE A 23 -15.41 -13.91 3.35
N GLU A 24 -16.73 -13.89 3.51
CA GLU A 24 -17.57 -15.09 3.62
C GLU A 24 -17.49 -15.96 2.36
N ALA A 25 -17.53 -15.35 1.17
CA ALA A 25 -17.37 -16.09 -0.09
C ALA A 25 -16.04 -16.87 -0.18
N VAL A 26 -14.95 -16.34 0.39
CA VAL A 26 -13.67 -17.07 0.47
C VAL A 26 -13.74 -18.19 1.50
N LEU A 27 -14.39 -17.96 2.64
CA LEU A 27 -14.53 -18.98 3.69
C LEU A 27 -15.40 -20.17 3.23
N ASP A 28 -16.45 -19.92 2.47
CA ASP A 28 -17.31 -20.97 1.91
C ASP A 28 -16.54 -21.91 0.95
N SER A 29 -15.47 -21.42 0.33
CA SER A 29 -14.59 -22.22 -0.51
C SER A 29 -13.60 -23.11 0.28
N LEU A 30 -13.55 -22.97 1.60
CA LEU A 30 -12.66 -23.69 2.51
C LEU A 30 -13.44 -24.46 3.61
N PRO A 31 -14.21 -25.49 3.24
CA PRO A 31 -14.93 -26.29 4.22
C PRO A 31 -13.96 -26.98 5.18
N GLY A 32 -14.24 -26.91 6.48
CA GLY A 32 -13.42 -27.55 7.52
C GLY A 32 -12.22 -26.74 8.01
N LEU A 33 -12.14 -25.44 7.71
CA LEU A 33 -11.12 -24.55 8.25
C LEU A 33 -11.16 -24.49 9.78
N ASP A 34 -10.13 -25.01 10.45
CA ASP A 34 -9.95 -24.88 11.90
C ASP A 34 -9.47 -23.46 12.25
N ARG A 35 -10.36 -22.70 12.89
CA ARG A 35 -10.11 -21.29 13.24
C ARG A 35 -9.05 -21.09 14.33
N SER A 36 -8.67 -22.17 15.02
CA SER A 36 -7.63 -22.13 16.05
C SER A 36 -6.20 -22.24 15.50
N GLN A 37 -6.06 -22.66 14.24
CA GLN A 37 -4.77 -22.86 13.59
C GLN A 37 -4.17 -21.56 13.05
N ASP A 38 -2.94 -21.67 12.55
CA ASP A 38 -2.23 -20.62 11.83
C ASP A 38 -3.02 -20.11 10.62
N ALA A 39 -3.12 -18.79 10.49
CA ALA A 39 -3.82 -18.12 9.40
C ALA A 39 -3.05 -18.08 8.08
N GLN A 40 -1.80 -18.56 8.04
CA GLN A 40 -0.97 -18.44 6.84
C GLN A 40 -1.57 -19.13 5.59
N PRO A 41 -2.14 -20.35 5.68
CA PRO A 41 -2.84 -20.97 4.53
C PRO A 41 -4.06 -20.14 4.08
N LEU A 42 -4.82 -19.59 5.02
CA LEU A 42 -5.95 -18.71 4.71
C LEU A 42 -5.49 -17.43 3.99
N ALA A 43 -4.43 -16.80 4.48
CA ALA A 43 -3.85 -15.61 3.86
C ALA A 43 -3.38 -15.89 2.42
N GLN A 44 -2.77 -17.06 2.18
CA GLN A 44 -2.40 -17.50 0.83
C GLN A 44 -3.62 -17.71 -0.06
N GLU A 45 -4.72 -18.21 0.48
CA GLU A 45 -5.96 -18.41 -0.26
C GLU A 45 -6.58 -17.09 -0.72
N PHE A 46 -6.64 -16.08 0.16
CA PHE A 46 -7.08 -14.72 -0.23
C PHE A 46 -6.21 -14.14 -1.37
N VAL A 47 -4.91 -14.40 -1.36
CA VAL A 47 -4.00 -14.00 -2.44
C VAL A 47 -4.26 -14.79 -3.72
N ARG A 48 -4.45 -16.11 -3.61
CA ARG A 48 -4.74 -17.01 -4.75
C ARG A 48 -6.01 -16.59 -5.48
N GLN A 49 -7.05 -16.23 -4.73
CA GLN A 49 -8.32 -15.73 -5.26
C GLN A 49 -8.29 -14.26 -5.69
N LYS A 50 -7.12 -13.59 -5.62
CA LYS A 50 -6.92 -12.17 -5.96
C LYS A 50 -7.79 -11.20 -5.13
N LYS A 51 -8.21 -11.62 -3.94
CA LYS A 51 -8.95 -10.77 -2.99
C LYS A 51 -8.02 -9.86 -2.19
N LEU A 52 -6.80 -10.32 -1.93
CA LEU A 52 -5.74 -9.53 -1.32
C LEU A 52 -4.48 -9.56 -2.17
N SER A 53 -3.68 -8.50 -2.11
CA SER A 53 -2.28 -8.57 -2.53
C SER A 53 -1.45 -9.32 -1.49
N ARG A 54 -0.26 -9.81 -1.89
CA ARG A 54 0.69 -10.42 -0.95
C ARG A 54 1.06 -9.47 0.19
N PHE A 55 1.25 -8.20 -0.14
CA PHE A 55 1.55 -7.15 0.83
C PHE A 55 0.41 -7.00 1.85
N GLN A 56 -0.84 -6.92 1.40
CA GLN A 56 -2.00 -6.80 2.30
C GLN A 56 -2.16 -8.03 3.19
N ALA A 57 -2.10 -9.23 2.62
CA ALA A 57 -2.21 -10.48 3.36
C ALA A 57 -1.12 -10.59 4.44
N GLN A 58 0.14 -10.25 4.09
CA GLN A 58 1.24 -10.22 5.04
C GLN A 58 1.05 -9.16 6.13
N ALA A 59 0.55 -7.99 5.76
CA ALA A 59 0.30 -6.90 6.70
C ALA A 59 -0.78 -7.28 7.72
N ILE A 60 -1.91 -7.85 7.29
CA ILE A 60 -2.97 -8.35 8.17
C ILE A 60 -2.43 -9.48 9.08
N TYR A 61 -1.69 -10.43 8.50
CA TYR A 61 -1.07 -11.52 9.24
C TYR A 61 -0.15 -11.00 10.36
N GLN A 62 0.56 -9.90 10.13
CA GLN A 62 1.44 -9.29 11.13
C GLN A 62 0.74 -8.27 12.05
N GLY A 63 -0.58 -8.06 11.91
CA GLY A 63 -1.32 -7.08 12.71
C GLY A 63 -1.09 -5.63 12.28
N ARG A 64 -0.56 -5.41 11.08
CA ARG A 64 -0.27 -4.09 10.48
C ARG A 64 -1.38 -3.67 9.52
N THR A 65 -2.62 -3.59 10.00
CA THR A 65 -3.79 -3.26 9.16
C THR A 65 -3.99 -1.75 8.94
N ARG A 66 -3.51 -0.92 9.88
CA ARG A 66 -3.60 0.53 9.76
C ARG A 66 -2.79 1.02 8.57
N GLY A 67 -3.41 1.88 7.75
CA GLY A 67 -2.78 2.47 6.58
C GLY A 67 -2.83 1.60 5.32
N LEU A 68 -3.51 0.43 5.32
CA LEU A 68 -3.77 -0.32 4.09
C LEU A 68 -4.81 0.37 3.18
N VAL A 69 -5.58 1.29 3.76
CA VAL A 69 -6.55 2.16 3.07
C VAL A 69 -6.27 3.60 3.47
N LEU A 70 -6.17 4.48 2.48
CA LEU A 70 -6.00 5.93 2.63
C LEU A 70 -7.09 6.63 1.83
N GLY A 71 -8.16 7.07 2.50
CA GLY A 71 -9.33 7.63 1.84
C GLY A 71 -9.90 6.69 0.77
N ASN A 72 -9.86 7.12 -0.50
CA ASN A 72 -10.32 6.32 -1.64
C ASN A 72 -9.27 5.36 -2.22
N TYR A 73 -8.08 5.26 -1.62
CA TYR A 73 -6.97 4.47 -2.15
C TYR A 73 -6.72 3.22 -1.31
N VAL A 74 -6.55 2.08 -2.00
CA VAL A 74 -6.19 0.80 -1.39
C VAL A 74 -4.74 0.49 -1.72
N LEU A 75 -3.88 0.39 -0.71
CA LEU A 75 -2.47 0.07 -0.91
C LEU A 75 -2.30 -1.38 -1.34
N LEU A 76 -1.60 -1.58 -2.45
CA LEU A 76 -1.37 -2.88 -3.07
C LEU A 76 0.03 -3.42 -2.78
N ASP A 77 1.05 -2.57 -2.70
CA ASP A 77 2.43 -2.98 -2.42
C ASP A 77 3.29 -1.81 -1.94
N LYS A 78 4.40 -2.09 -1.25
CA LYS A 78 5.45 -1.10 -0.96
C LYS A 78 6.49 -1.14 -2.08
N ILE A 79 6.64 -0.03 -2.79
CA ILE A 79 7.53 0.06 -3.97
C ILE A 79 8.78 0.90 -3.72
N GLY A 80 8.84 1.64 -2.61
CA GLY A 80 10.01 2.43 -2.27
C GLY A 80 10.02 2.91 -0.82
N GLU A 81 11.20 3.30 -0.36
CA GLU A 81 11.42 3.92 0.94
C GLU A 81 12.61 4.87 0.84
N GLY A 82 12.48 6.03 1.47
CA GLY A 82 13.54 7.03 1.54
C GLY A 82 13.43 7.87 2.80
N GLY A 83 14.31 8.86 2.96
CA GLY A 83 14.43 9.62 4.21
C GLY A 83 13.18 10.41 4.63
N MET A 84 12.25 10.70 3.70
CA MET A 84 11.01 11.44 3.98
C MET A 84 9.75 10.59 4.05
N GLY A 85 9.83 9.27 3.83
CA GLY A 85 8.65 8.42 3.87
C GLY A 85 8.72 7.18 2.99
N GLN A 86 7.57 6.55 2.82
CA GLN A 86 7.41 5.29 2.09
C GLN A 86 6.53 5.52 0.86
N VAL A 87 6.84 4.83 -0.23
CA VAL A 87 6.07 4.91 -1.46
C VAL A 87 5.39 3.57 -1.70
N TYR A 88 4.09 3.62 -1.96
CA TYR A 88 3.25 2.46 -2.17
C TYR A 88 2.62 2.49 -3.55
N LYS A 89 2.49 1.32 -4.18
CA LYS A 89 1.53 1.13 -5.27
C LYS A 89 0.14 1.03 -4.66
N ALA A 90 -0.84 1.72 -5.22
CA ALA A 90 -2.21 1.71 -4.74
C ALA A 90 -3.21 1.72 -5.90
N GLU A 91 -4.46 1.36 -5.62
CA GLU A 91 -5.58 1.51 -6.55
C GLU A 91 -6.63 2.47 -5.98
N HIS A 92 -7.08 3.42 -6.78
CA HIS A 92 -8.23 4.24 -6.45
C HIS A 92 -9.52 3.42 -6.58
N ARG A 93 -10.28 3.26 -5.48
CA ARG A 93 -11.46 2.38 -5.38
C ARG A 93 -12.51 2.58 -6.47
N ARG A 94 -12.84 3.84 -6.76
CA ARG A 94 -13.87 4.22 -7.76
C ARG A 94 -13.37 4.20 -9.19
N MET A 95 -12.28 4.92 -9.46
CA MET A 95 -11.70 5.03 -10.81
C MET A 95 -10.94 3.79 -11.28
N LYS A 96 -10.62 2.84 -10.39
CA LYS A 96 -9.81 1.66 -10.68
C LYS A 96 -8.44 1.99 -11.27
N ARG A 97 -7.94 3.19 -10.96
CA ARG A 97 -6.65 3.69 -11.43
C ARG A 97 -5.55 3.25 -10.50
N VAL A 98 -4.49 2.65 -11.05
CA VAL A 98 -3.27 2.34 -10.32
C VAL A 98 -2.42 3.61 -10.20
N VAL A 99 -1.97 3.91 -8.99
CA VAL A 99 -1.20 5.12 -8.64
C VAL A 99 -0.03 4.75 -7.72
N ALA A 100 0.94 5.65 -7.61
CA ALA A 100 1.93 5.61 -6.55
C ALA A 100 1.51 6.62 -5.47
N ILE A 101 1.68 6.27 -4.19
CA ILE A 101 1.34 7.12 -3.06
C ILE A 101 2.56 7.23 -2.16
N LYS A 102 3.10 8.44 -2.03
CA LYS A 102 4.12 8.75 -1.04
C LYS A 102 3.42 9.09 0.27
N VAL A 103 3.71 8.33 1.32
CA VAL A 103 3.11 8.47 2.64
C VAL A 103 4.15 9.02 3.61
N LEU A 104 3.76 10.02 4.39
CA LEU A 104 4.52 10.53 5.52
C LEU A 104 3.91 10.00 6.83
N PRO A 105 4.50 8.97 7.46
CA PRO A 105 3.96 8.37 8.66
C PRO A 105 3.85 9.36 9.84
N PRO A 106 2.83 9.24 10.71
CA PRO A 106 2.61 10.17 11.83
C PRO A 106 3.80 10.32 12.79
N HIS A 107 4.61 9.27 12.95
CA HIS A 107 5.80 9.33 13.82
C HIS A 107 6.90 10.24 13.25
N ILE A 108 6.93 10.47 11.94
CA ILE A 108 7.87 11.38 11.25
C ILE A 108 7.33 12.82 11.26
N VAL A 109 6.01 13.00 11.26
CA VAL A 109 5.32 14.31 11.30
C VAL A 109 5.63 15.10 12.59
N LYS A 110 6.13 14.44 13.64
CA LYS A 110 6.54 15.09 14.91
C LYS A 110 7.64 16.14 14.74
N SER A 111 8.35 16.15 13.61
CA SER A 111 9.25 17.25 13.24
C SER A 111 8.53 18.24 12.31
N PRO A 112 8.28 19.50 12.76
CA PRO A 112 7.70 20.53 11.91
C PRO A 112 8.47 20.76 10.61
N ASP A 113 9.79 20.53 10.62
CA ASP A 113 10.62 20.63 9.43
C ASP A 113 10.28 19.57 8.37
N THR A 114 9.97 18.35 8.79
CA THR A 114 9.65 17.29 7.83
C THR A 114 8.30 17.53 7.17
N LEU A 115 7.30 17.99 7.93
CA LEU A 115 6.00 18.34 7.37
C LEU A 115 6.13 19.51 6.38
N ARG A 116 6.90 20.55 6.72
CA ARG A 116 7.19 21.67 5.80
C ARG A 116 7.88 21.21 4.51
N ARG A 117 8.83 20.28 4.60
CA ARG A 117 9.51 19.72 3.42
C ARG A 117 8.54 18.93 2.54
N PHE A 118 7.66 18.14 3.15
CA PHE A 118 6.64 17.40 2.42
C PHE A 118 5.65 18.34 1.72
N GLN A 119 5.18 19.39 2.39
CA GLN A 119 4.30 20.40 1.78
C GLN A 119 4.97 21.09 0.57
N ARG A 120 6.25 21.45 0.68
CA ARG A 120 7.00 22.00 -0.46
C ARG A 120 7.11 21.03 -1.63
N GLU A 121 7.28 19.74 -1.36
CA GLU A 121 7.30 18.71 -2.40
C GLU A 121 5.94 18.60 -3.11
N VAL A 122 4.84 18.62 -2.35
CA VAL A 122 3.48 18.65 -2.89
C VAL A 122 3.28 19.87 -3.80
N GLU A 123 3.60 21.07 -3.32
CA GLU A 123 3.46 22.31 -4.09
C GLU A 123 4.31 22.32 -5.36
N ALA A 124 5.55 21.80 -5.28
CA ALA A 124 6.43 21.70 -6.43
C ALA A 124 5.88 20.70 -7.47
N ALA A 125 5.47 19.51 -7.03
CA ALA A 125 4.94 18.48 -7.90
C ALA A 125 3.63 18.91 -8.58
N ALA A 126 2.78 19.69 -7.89
CA ALA A 126 1.53 20.22 -8.44
C ALA A 126 1.72 21.25 -9.58
N ARG A 127 2.91 21.87 -9.68
CA ARG A 127 3.23 22.87 -10.71
C ARG A 127 3.93 22.28 -11.95
N LEU A 128 4.29 21.00 -11.91
CA LEU A 128 5.08 20.35 -12.95
C LEU A 128 4.18 19.49 -13.83
N GLU A 129 4.15 19.81 -15.12
CA GLU A 129 3.50 18.99 -16.15
C GLU A 129 4.47 18.79 -17.31
N HIS A 130 5.01 17.57 -17.43
CA HIS A 130 5.96 17.21 -18.47
C HIS A 130 5.98 15.70 -18.69
N PRO A 131 6.09 15.19 -19.94
CA PRO A 131 6.05 13.75 -20.24
C PRO A 131 7.13 12.91 -19.54
N ASN A 132 8.22 13.53 -19.08
CA ASN A 132 9.31 12.86 -18.36
C ASN A 132 9.36 13.19 -16.85
N ILE A 133 8.31 13.83 -16.30
CA ILE A 133 8.18 14.11 -14.88
C ILE A 133 6.91 13.43 -14.38
N VAL A 134 7.03 12.70 -13.27
CA VAL A 134 5.89 12.07 -12.61
C VAL A 134 4.86 13.13 -12.25
N THR A 135 3.64 12.98 -12.77
CA THR A 135 2.54 13.91 -12.50
C THR A 135 1.95 13.66 -11.12
N ALA A 136 1.79 14.72 -10.32
CA ALA A 136 0.97 14.68 -9.11
C ALA A 136 -0.52 14.62 -9.51
N HIS A 137 -1.27 13.73 -8.87
CA HIS A 137 -2.71 13.61 -9.08
C HIS A 137 -3.52 14.26 -7.96
N ASP A 138 -3.03 14.17 -6.72
CA ASP A 138 -3.73 14.65 -5.53
C ASP A 138 -2.77 14.69 -4.34
N ALA A 139 -3.11 15.43 -3.28
CA ALA A 139 -2.43 15.39 -1.99
C ALA A 139 -3.40 15.69 -0.88
N ASP A 140 -3.41 14.87 0.17
CA ASP A 140 -4.43 14.94 1.21
C ASP A 140 -3.93 14.32 2.54
N GLU A 141 -4.78 14.35 3.55
CA GLU A 141 -4.57 13.75 4.86
C GLU A 141 -5.73 12.80 5.21
N PHE A 142 -5.41 11.58 5.61
CA PHE A 142 -6.40 10.64 6.12
C PHE A 142 -5.97 10.10 7.48
N GLN A 143 -6.79 10.35 8.51
CA GLN A 143 -6.53 9.90 9.88
C GLN A 143 -5.14 10.32 10.41
N GLY A 144 -4.70 11.55 10.14
CA GLY A 144 -3.38 12.05 10.55
C GLY A 144 -2.21 11.57 9.69
N VAL A 145 -2.48 10.86 8.60
CA VAL A 145 -1.47 10.38 7.65
C VAL A 145 -1.52 11.28 6.41
N HIS A 146 -0.48 12.09 6.21
CA HIS A 146 -0.32 12.89 5.00
C HIS A 146 0.20 12.04 3.85
N TYR A 147 -0.36 12.24 2.66
CA TYR A 147 0.07 11.52 1.47
C TYR A 147 -0.02 12.35 0.18
N LEU A 148 0.85 12.02 -0.77
CA LEU A 148 0.91 12.58 -2.12
C LEU A 148 0.63 11.45 -3.12
N VAL A 149 -0.43 11.61 -3.90
CA VAL A 149 -0.84 10.69 -4.96
C VAL A 149 -0.20 11.14 -6.26
N MET A 150 0.46 10.21 -6.93
CA MET A 150 1.21 10.49 -8.15
C MET A 150 1.07 9.38 -9.16
N GLN A 151 1.43 9.67 -10.40
CA GLN A 151 1.46 8.69 -11.48
C GLN A 151 2.31 7.48 -11.08
N TYR A 152 1.75 6.28 -11.26
CA TYR A 152 2.53 5.05 -11.17
C TYR A 152 3.27 4.82 -12.49
N VAL A 153 4.58 4.67 -12.43
CA VAL A 153 5.42 4.30 -13.58
C VAL A 153 5.80 2.84 -13.42
N GLU A 154 5.37 2.00 -14.37
CA GLU A 154 5.78 0.61 -14.41
C GLU A 154 7.22 0.51 -14.92
N GLY A 155 8.08 -0.20 -14.17
CA GLY A 155 9.48 -0.36 -14.52
C GLY A 155 10.38 -0.48 -13.29
N SER A 156 11.67 -0.27 -13.51
CA SER A 156 12.69 -0.25 -12.46
C SER A 156 13.40 1.09 -12.45
N ASP A 157 13.83 1.54 -11.27
CA ASP A 157 14.67 2.72 -11.17
C ASP A 157 16.04 2.48 -11.83
N LEU A 158 16.64 3.57 -12.34
CA LEU A 158 17.92 3.50 -13.05
C LEU A 158 19.05 2.90 -12.19
N SER A 159 19.06 3.17 -10.88
CA SER A 159 20.08 2.62 -9.97
C SER A 159 19.99 1.10 -9.90
N SER A 160 18.78 0.54 -9.82
CA SER A 160 18.55 -0.90 -9.87
C SER A 160 18.95 -1.51 -11.21
N ILE A 161 18.68 -0.83 -12.33
CA ILE A 161 19.10 -1.30 -13.66
C ILE A 161 20.63 -1.33 -13.77
N VAL A 162 21.31 -0.25 -13.39
CA VAL A 162 22.78 -0.14 -13.41
C VAL A 162 23.43 -1.16 -12.49
N ARG A 163 22.89 -1.36 -11.29
CA ARG A 163 23.38 -2.38 -10.35
C ARG A 163 23.30 -3.79 -10.93
N LYS A 164 22.25 -4.10 -11.70
CA LYS A 164 22.01 -5.43 -12.27
C LYS A 164 22.79 -5.69 -13.55
N HIS A 165 22.96 -4.68 -14.41
CA HIS A 165 23.50 -4.86 -15.77
C HIS A 165 24.85 -4.16 -16.00
N GLY A 166 25.35 -3.41 -15.02
CA GLY A 166 26.51 -2.55 -15.18
C GLY A 166 26.17 -1.19 -15.80
N PRO A 167 27.18 -0.33 -16.04
CA PRO A 167 26.98 0.96 -16.69
C PRO A 167 26.47 0.78 -18.12
N PHE A 168 25.62 1.71 -18.57
CA PHE A 168 25.19 1.75 -19.96
C PHE A 168 26.37 2.07 -20.87
N ARG A 169 26.43 1.41 -22.03
CA ARG A 169 27.38 1.74 -23.08
C ARG A 169 26.82 2.91 -23.88
N TRP A 170 27.66 3.91 -24.08
CA TRP A 170 27.42 5.09 -24.90
C TRP A 170 27.89 4.81 -26.33
#